data_AF-A0A0D3ID62-F1
#
_entry.id   AF-A0A0D3ID62-F1
#
_cell.length_a   1.000
_cell.length_b   1.000
_cell.length_c   1.000
_cell.angle_alpha   90.00
_cell.angle_beta   90.00
_cell.angle_gamma   90.00
#
_symmetry.space_group_name_H-M   'P 1'
#
loop_
_entity.id
_entity.type
_entity.pdbx_description
1 polymer ?
#
loop_
_entity_poly.entity_id
_entity_poly.type
_entity_poly.pdbx_seq_one_letter_code
_entity_poly.pdbx_strand_id
1 'polypeptide(L)' 'MVRASPRPLANTIVFGSATFAGAGAVALLGSCFSKTLSKDRGLTNLLIITATVCCWLMWLITYMMQLHPLVKPIPMKEE' A
#
# COMPACT_ATOMS: atom_id res chain seq x y z
N MET A 1 3.23 -5.85 18.27
CA MET A 1 1.92 -6.51 18.38
C MET A 1 0.89 -5.55 17.80
N VAL A 2 0.48 -5.71 16.53
CA VAL A 2 -0.74 -5.06 16.03
C VAL A 2 -1.86 -5.66 16.87
N ARG A 3 -2.25 -4.96 17.93
CA ARG A 3 -3.42 -5.33 18.72
C ARG A 3 -4.57 -5.28 17.73
N ALA A 4 -5.09 -6.44 17.33
CA ALA A 4 -6.37 -6.51 16.63
C ALA A 4 -7.41 -5.93 17.59
N SER A 5 -7.58 -4.60 17.53
CA SER A 5 -8.70 -3.91 18.12
C SER A 5 -9.95 -4.48 17.44
N PRO A 6 -11.07 -4.69 18.15
CA PRO A 6 -12.32 -5.20 17.58
C PRO A 6 -13.00 -4.18 16.64
N ARG A 7 -12.22 -3.37 15.92
CA ARG A 7 -12.68 -2.68 14.72
C ARG A 7 -12.87 -3.75 13.64
N PRO A 8 -13.92 -3.67 12.81
CA PRO A 8 -14.08 -4.64 11.74
C PRO A 8 -12.81 -4.61 10.88
N LEU A 9 -12.12 -5.75 10.79
CA LEU A 9 -10.94 -5.99 9.96
C LEU A 9 -11.07 -5.35 8.57
N ALA A 10 -12.29 -5.42 8.03
CA ALA A 10 -12.69 -4.80 6.78
C ALA A 10 -12.39 -3.29 6.72
N ASN A 11 -12.61 -2.52 7.79
CA ASN A 11 -12.38 -1.07 7.78
C ASN A 11 -10.91 -0.70 7.61
N THR A 12 -9.97 -1.47 8.18
CA THR A 12 -8.53 -1.21 8.03
C THR A 12 -8.06 -1.54 6.61
N ILE A 13 -8.56 -2.64 6.05
CA ILE A 13 -8.25 -3.07 4.67
C ILE A 13 -8.81 -2.05 3.67
N VAL A 14 -10.04 -1.59 3.88
CA VAL A 14 -10.70 -0.58 3.04
C VAL A 14 -9.99 0.76 3.12
N PHE A 15 -9.64 1.23 4.32
CA PHE A 15 -8.91 2.49 4.49
C PHE A 15 -7.51 2.45 3.85
N GLY A 16 -6.77 1.36 4.03
CA GLY A 16 -5.46 1.20 3.39
C GLY A 16 -5.56 1.15 1.87
N SER A 17 -6.47 0.36 1.33
CA SER A 17 -6.70 0.27 -0.12
C SER A 17 -7.14 1.61 -0.72
N ALA A 18 -8.00 2.36 -0.03
CA ALA A 18 -8.42 3.69 -0.45
C ALA A 18 -7.26 4.70 -0.47
N THR A 19 -6.31 4.59 0.46
CA THR A 19 -5.13 5.47 0.51
C THR A 19 -4.22 5.24 -0.70
N PHE A 20 -3.90 3.98 -1.02
CA PHE A 20 -3.06 3.65 -2.19
C PHE A 20 -3.77 3.97 -3.52
N ALA A 21 -5.08 3.72 -3.60
CA ALA A 21 -5.88 4.09 -4.77
C ALA A 21 -5.92 5.62 -4.96
N GLY A 22 -6.11 6.38 -3.88
CA GLY A 22 -6.07 7.84 -3.90
C GLY A 22 -4.71 8.39 -4.33
N ALA A 23 -3.61 7.85 -3.79
CA ALA A 23 -2.26 8.24 -4.18
C ALA A 23 -1.98 7.96 -5.69
N GLY A 24 -2.42 6.80 -6.19
CA GLY A 24 -2.31 6.48 -7.61
C GLY A 24 -3.15 7.38 -8.51
N ALA A 25 -4.37 7.71 -8.10
CA ALA A 25 -5.23 8.64 -8.83
C ALA A 25 -4.61 10.06 -8.90
N VAL A 26 -4.07 10.56 -7.79
CA VAL A 26 -3.39 11.86 -7.75
C VAL A 26 -2.15 11.87 -8.65
N ALA A 27 -1.36 10.79 -8.65
CA ALA A 27 -0.19 10.66 -9.53
C ALA A 27 -0.58 10.66 -11.02
N LEU A 28 -1.68 9.99 -11.39
CA LEU A 28 -2.21 10.00 -12.75
C LEU A 28 -2.72 11.38 -13.17
N LEU A 29 -3.43 12.08 -12.28
CA LEU A 29 -3.85 13.46 -12.52
C LEU A 29 -2.64 14.39 -12.71
N GLY A 30 -1.62 14.27 -11.87
CA GLY A 30 -0.36 15.02 -12.01
C GLY A 30 0.36 14.77 -13.34
N SER A 31 0.34 13.52 -13.83
CA SER A 31 0.85 13.13 -15.16
C SER A 31 0.06 13.81 -16.30
N CYS A 32 -1.26 13.93 -16.17
CA CYS A 32 -2.11 14.63 -17.15
C CYS A 32 -1.84 16.15 -17.24
N PHE A 33 -1.63 16.84 -16.11
CA PHE A 33 -1.35 18.29 -16.10
C PHE A 33 0.10 18.63 -16.46
N SER A 34 1.03 17.69 -16.29
CA SER A 34 2.45 17.91 -16.56
C SER A 34 2.75 17.85 -18.05
N LYS A 35 2.86 19.02 -18.70
CA LYS A 35 3.28 19.14 -20.11
C LYS A 35 4.70 18.62 -20.36
N THR A 36 5.55 18.59 -19.33
CA THR A 36 6.95 18.13 -19.42
C THR A 36 7.09 16.65 -19.79
N LEU A 37 6.06 15.84 -19.55
CA LEU A 37 6.06 14.39 -19.81
C LEU A 37 5.24 13.99 -21.03
N SER A 38 4.92 14.95 -21.91
CA SER A 38 4.04 14.70 -23.04
C SER A 38 4.59 13.73 -24.09
N LYS A 39 5.92 13.50 -24.12
CA LYS A 39 6.57 12.65 -25.11
C LYS A 39 6.32 11.15 -24.88
N ASP A 40 6.29 10.72 -23.61
CA ASP A 40 6.16 9.31 -23.22
C ASP A 40 5.04 9.06 -22.20
N ARG A 41 3.90 9.79 -22.32
CA ARG A 41 2.75 9.68 -21.39
C ARG A 41 2.28 8.25 -21.15
N GLY A 42 2.27 7.42 -22.19
CA GLY A 42 1.85 6.01 -22.10
C GLY A 42 2.76 5.23 -21.15
N LEU A 43 4.08 5.38 -21.29
CA LEU A 43 5.06 4.73 -20.43
C LEU A 43 4.96 5.23 -19.00
N THR A 44 4.85 6.55 -18.79
CA THR A 44 4.70 7.11 -17.44
C THR A 44 3.44 6.60 -16.75
N ASN A 45 2.30 6.60 -17.44
CA ASN A 45 1.05 6.12 -16.85
C ASN A 45 1.14 4.63 -16.49
N LEU A 46 1.76 3.81 -17.34
CA LEU A 46 2.00 2.39 -17.04
C LEU A 46 2.91 2.22 -15.83
N LEU A 47 3.98 3.01 -15.69
CA LEU A 47 4.87 2.98 -14.54
C LEU A 47 4.16 3.41 -13.24
N ILE A 48 3.34 4.46 -13.29
CA ILE A 48 2.55 4.93 -12.14
C ILE A 48 1.55 3.84 -11.71
N ILE A 49 0.81 3.25 -12.64
CA ILE A 49 -0.15 2.19 -12.33
C ILE A 49 0.57 0.96 -11.77
N THR A 50 1.66 0.52 -12.39
CA THR A 50 2.40 -0.66 -11.94
C THR A 50 3.00 -0.44 -10.56
N ALA A 51 3.62 0.72 -10.31
CA ALA A 51 4.20 1.05 -9.01
C ALA A 51 3.14 1.11 -7.91
N THR A 52 1.99 1.74 -8.18
CA THR A 52 0.89 1.86 -7.20
C THR A 52 0.29 0.50 -6.86
N VAL A 53 0.06 -0.37 -7.86
CA VAL A 53 -0.41 -1.74 -7.65
C VAL A 53 0.62 -2.57 -6.88
N CYS A 54 1.91 -2.46 -7.22
CA CYS A 54 2.98 -3.18 -6.52
C CYS A 54 3.07 -2.77 -5.04
N CYS A 55 3.08 -1.47 -4.76
CA CYS A 55 3.10 -0.95 -3.39
C CYS A 55 1.87 -1.38 -2.59
N TRP A 56 0.68 -1.37 -3.22
CA TRP A 56 -0.54 -1.85 -2.60
C TRP A 56 -0.49 -3.35 -2.27
N LEU A 57 0.00 -4.19 -3.19
CA LEU A 57 0.16 -5.63 -2.98
C LEU A 57 1.14 -5.94 -1.84
N MET A 58 2.31 -5.28 -1.81
CA MET A 58 3.30 -5.45 -0.75
C MET A 58 2.72 -5.12 0.63
N TRP A 59 1.98 -4.01 0.73
CA TRP A 59 1.29 -3.65 1.96
C TRP A 59 0.23 -4.68 2.36
N LEU A 60 -0.61 -5.11 1.40
CA LEU A 60 -1.68 -6.07 1.67
C LEU A 60 -1.14 -7.42 2.18
N ILE A 61 -0.11 -7.96 1.53
CA ILE A 61 0.49 -9.24 1.91
C ILE A 61 1.11 -9.17 3.31
N THR A 62 1.90 -8.13 3.59
CA THR A 62 2.54 -7.96 4.90
C THR A 62 1.53 -7.73 6.02
N TYR A 63 0.41 -7.04 5.73
CA TYR A 63 -0.70 -6.89 6.67
C TYR A 63 -1.36 -8.24 6.98
N MET A 64 -1.68 -9.03 5.94
CA MET A 64 -2.34 -10.33 6.10
C MET A 64 -1.47 -11.32 6.90
N MET A 65 -0.15 -11.33 6.68
CA MET A 65 0.79 -12.17 7.41
C MET A 65 0.79 -11.91 8.93
N GLN A 66 0.39 -10.71 9.37
CA GLN A 66 0.39 -10.33 10.78
C GLN A 66 -0.95 -10.58 11.49
N LEU A 67 -2.02 -10.94 10.76
CA LEU A 67 -3.36 -11.11 11.35
C LEU A 67 -3.45 -12.35 12.25
N HIS A 68 -2.80 -13.44 11.85
CA HIS A 68 -2.75 -14.69 12.61
C HIS A 68 -1.30 -15.22 12.66
N PRO A 69 -0.42 -14.60 13.47
CA PRO A 69 0.98 -14.96 13.51
C PRO A 69 1.17 -16.33 14.16
N LEU A 70 1.86 -17.23 13.45
CA LEU A 70 2.23 -18.56 13.94
C LEU A 70 3.44 -18.51 14.90
N VAL A 71 4.32 -17.52 14.72
CA VAL A 71 5.55 -17.33 15.49
C VAL A 71 5.43 -16.08 16.36
N LYS A 72 5.77 -16.22 17.64
CA LYS A 72 5.86 -15.09 18.58
C LYS A 72 7.33 -14.77 18.86
N PRO A 73 7.71 -13.48 18.98
CA PRO A 73 9.07 -13.11 19.35
C PRO A 73 9.38 -13.57 20.79
N ILE A 74 10.57 -14.14 20.99
CA ILE A 74 11.11 -14.49 22.31
C ILE A 74 11.99 -13.32 22.75
N PRO A 75 11.64 -12.58 23.82
CA PRO A 75 12.50 -11.52 24.31
C PRO A 75 13.80 -12.12 24.84
N MET A 76 14.94 -11.58 24.42
CA MET A 76 16.21 -11.87 25.07
C MET A 76 16.22 -11.16 26.42
N LYS A 77 16.63 -11.87 27.47
CA LYS A 77 16.82 -11.28 28.79
C LYS A 77 18.12 -10.47 28.74
N GLU A 78 18.03 -9.15 28.90
CA GLU A 78 19.21 -8.32 29.19
C GLU A 78 19.60 -8.59 30.65
N GLU A 79 20.76 -9.21 30.85
CA GLU A 79 21.41 -9.43 32.14
C GLU A 79 22.67 -8.55 32.24
#